data_AF-A0A7J6UT78-F1
#
_entry.id   AF-A0A7J6UT78-F1
#
_cell.length_a   1.000
_cell.length_b   1.000
_cell.length_c   1.000
_cell.angle_alpha   90.00
_cell.angle_beta   90.00
_cell.angle_gamma   90.00
#
_symmetry.space_group_name_H-M   'P 1'
#
loop_
_entity.id
_entity.type
_entity.pdbx_description
1 polymer ?
#
loop_
_entity_poly.entity_id
_entity_poly.type
_entity_poly.pdbx_seq_one_letter_code
_entity_poly.pdbx_strand_id
1 'polypeptide(L)'
;TYIVYMGDLPKGDLSVSSIHTSLLEEVVGSSVAPSTLLYSYKRSFNGFVAKLTKEEMQKMKGMEGVVSVFPNEKKQLHTTRSWDFMGFSQSVKRTTVESNVVVGMLDTGIWPEFESFNDEGFGPAPSKWKGSCTGLKNFTCNK
;
A
#
# COMPACT_ATOMS: atom_id res chain seq x y z
N THR A 1 -9.31 9.81 11.73
CA THR A 1 -8.54 10.34 10.58
C THR A 1 -9.29 10.00 9.32
N TYR A 2 -9.11 10.78 8.26
CA TYR A 2 -9.80 10.60 6.99
C TYR A 2 -8.78 10.51 5.85
N ILE A 3 -9.14 9.75 4.83
CA ILE A 3 -8.43 9.67 3.56
C ILE A 3 -9.14 10.61 2.60
N VAL A 4 -8.39 11.54 2.01
CA VAL A 4 -8.83 12.45 0.95
C VAL A 4 -8.27 11.92 -0.36
N TYR A 5 -9.16 11.42 -1.22
CA TYR A 5 -8.80 10.91 -2.54
C TYR A 5 -9.06 11.97 -3.61
N MET A 6 -8.04 12.27 -4.40
CA MET A 6 -8.05 13.35 -5.41
C MET A 6 -7.88 12.82 -6.85
N GLY A 7 -7.92 11.51 -7.05
CA GLY A 7 -7.86 10.91 -8.39
C GLY A 7 -6.43 10.75 -8.93
N ASP A 8 -6.28 11.06 -10.21
CA ASP A 8 -5.02 10.98 -10.94
C ASP A 8 -4.02 12.04 -10.48
N LEU A 9 -2.74 11.75 -10.66
CA LEU A 9 -1.70 12.74 -10.41
C LEU A 9 -1.85 13.94 -11.36
N PRO A 10 -1.63 15.17 -10.85
CA PRO A 10 -1.65 16.36 -11.69
C PRO A 10 -0.58 16.25 -12.79
N LYS A 11 -0.91 16.74 -13.98
CA LYS A 11 0.03 16.81 -15.11
C LYS A 11 0.93 18.04 -14.96
N GLY A 12 2.24 17.86 -15.16
CA GLY A 12 3.24 18.94 -15.11
C GLY A 12 4.10 18.94 -13.83
N ASP A 13 4.94 19.96 -13.68
CA ASP A 13 5.92 20.09 -12.59
C ASP A 13 5.33 20.59 -11.26
N LEU A 14 4.03 20.42 -11.05
CA LEU A 14 3.40 20.82 -9.81
C LEU A 14 3.81 19.90 -8.66
N SER A 15 4.27 20.50 -7.57
CA SER A 15 4.54 19.78 -6.34
C SER A 15 3.24 19.26 -5.73
N VAL A 16 2.98 17.96 -5.89
CA VAL A 16 1.82 17.27 -5.30
C VAL A 16 1.75 17.51 -3.78
N SER A 17 2.89 17.52 -3.10
CA SER A 17 2.95 17.84 -1.67
C SER A 17 2.45 19.24 -1.37
N SER A 18 2.80 20.23 -2.20
CA SER A 18 2.36 21.61 -2.02
C SER A 18 0.85 21.73 -2.23
N ILE A 19 0.30 21.04 -3.25
CA ILE A 19 -1.15 20.98 -3.49
C ILE A 19 -1.88 20.41 -2.26
N HIS A 20 -1.40 19.28 -1.72
CA HIS A 20 -2.02 18.68 -0.54
C HIS A 20 -1.98 19.61 0.67
N THR A 21 -0.84 20.27 0.91
CA THR A 21 -0.69 21.21 2.01
C THR A 21 -1.64 22.39 1.83
N SER A 22 -1.63 23.06 0.68
CA SER A 22 -2.50 24.21 0.42
C SER A 22 -3.98 23.87 0.57
N LEU A 23 -4.42 22.75 0.01
CA LEU A 23 -5.80 22.28 0.14
C LEU A 23 -6.19 22.02 1.61
N LEU A 24 -5.28 21.44 2.40
CA LEU A 24 -5.51 21.22 3.81
C LEU A 24 -5.56 22.53 4.60
N GLU A 25 -4.68 23.48 4.31
CA GLU A 25 -4.65 24.81 4.92
C GLU A 25 -5.95 25.59 4.71
N GLU A 26 -6.58 25.47 3.54
CA GLU A 26 -7.89 26.10 3.28
C GLU A 26 -9.01 25.55 4.18
N VAL A 27 -8.88 24.30 4.64
CA VAL A 27 -9.90 23.65 5.47
C VAL A 27 -9.63 23.87 6.96
N VAL A 28 -8.40 23.65 7.41
CA VAL A 28 -8.05 23.64 8.86
C VAL A 28 -7.24 24.86 9.31
N GLY A 29 -6.79 25.70 8.38
CA GLY A 29 -5.92 26.86 8.63
C GLY A 29 -4.42 26.52 8.59
N SER A 30 -3.61 27.48 8.12
CA SER A 30 -2.16 27.28 7.92
C SER A 30 -1.36 26.96 9.18
N SER A 31 -1.80 27.41 10.35
CA SER A 31 -1.14 27.09 11.62
C SER A 31 -1.36 25.63 12.06
N VAL A 32 -2.44 25.00 11.62
CA VAL A 32 -2.87 23.66 12.07
C VAL A 32 -2.55 22.58 11.05
N ALA A 33 -2.56 22.90 9.76
CA ALA A 33 -2.37 21.94 8.66
C ALA A 33 -1.11 21.06 8.79
N PRO A 34 0.08 21.58 9.16
CA PRO A 34 1.28 20.75 9.27
C PRO A 34 1.16 19.66 10.33
N SER A 35 0.39 19.90 11.41
CA SER A 35 0.20 18.96 12.52
C SER A 35 -0.88 17.91 12.27
N THR A 36 -1.76 18.16 11.30
CA THR A 36 -2.91 17.29 10.98
C THR A 36 -2.64 16.38 9.80
N LEU A 37 -1.75 16.76 8.89
CA LEU A 37 -1.30 15.92 7.78
C LEU A 37 -0.50 14.72 8.29
N LEU A 38 -0.99 13.51 8.01
CA LEU A 38 -0.33 12.26 8.42
C LEU A 38 0.48 11.63 7.31
N TYR A 39 -0.03 11.70 6.07
CA TYR A 39 0.63 11.12 4.92
C TYR A 39 0.19 11.78 3.62
N SER A 40 1.08 11.83 2.63
CA SER A 40 0.86 12.41 1.30
C SER A 40 1.21 11.38 0.23
N TYR A 41 0.21 10.90 -0.50
CA TYR A 41 0.36 9.95 -1.61
C TYR A 41 0.70 10.71 -2.89
N LYS A 42 1.91 10.50 -3.43
CA LYS A 42 2.46 11.31 -4.53
C LYS A 42 3.01 10.51 -5.71
N ARG A 43 2.79 9.19 -5.74
CA ARG A 43 3.42 8.29 -6.71
C ARG A 43 2.43 7.55 -7.59
N SER A 44 1.51 6.81 -6.98
CA SER A 44 0.56 5.96 -7.73
C SER A 44 -0.78 6.63 -7.96
N PHE A 45 -1.16 7.55 -7.07
CA PHE A 45 -2.41 8.32 -7.14
C PHE A 45 -2.24 9.60 -6.33
N ASN A 46 -3.18 10.53 -6.51
CA ASN A 46 -3.25 11.81 -5.82
C ASN A 46 -4.15 11.72 -4.58
N GLY A 47 -3.67 12.18 -3.43
CA GLY A 47 -4.43 12.16 -2.19
C GLY A 47 -3.57 12.16 -0.93
N PHE A 48 -4.21 12.31 0.22
CA PHE A 48 -3.53 12.40 1.50
C PHE A 48 -4.38 11.90 2.66
N VAL A 49 -3.75 11.69 3.82
CA VAL A 49 -4.41 11.30 5.06
C VAL A 49 -4.25 12.44 6.07
N ALA A 50 -5.34 12.86 6.69
CA ALA A 50 -5.33 13.92 7.69
C ALA A 50 -6.20 13.60 8.91
N LYS A 51 -5.87 14.23 10.04
CA LYS A 51 -6.75 14.34 11.21
C LYS A 51 -7.71 15.50 10.95
N LEU A 52 -8.97 15.18 10.65
CA LEU A 52 -10.03 16.17 10.44
C LEU A 52 -11.16 15.94 11.45
N THR A 53 -11.84 17.02 11.84
CA THR A 53 -13.16 16.95 12.47
C THR A 53 -14.22 16.51 11.45
N LYS A 54 -15.45 16.23 11.91
CA LYS A 54 -16.53 15.89 10.98
C LYS A 54 -16.86 17.08 10.09
N GLU A 55 -16.83 18.28 10.64
CA GLU A 55 -17.12 19.55 9.99
C GLU A 55 -16.06 19.85 8.91
N GLU A 56 -14.77 19.74 9.26
CA GLU A 56 -13.65 19.89 8.33
C GLU A 56 -13.70 18.85 7.20
N MET A 57 -14.03 17.60 7.53
CA MET A 57 -14.20 16.55 6.51
C MET A 57 -15.34 16.88 5.54
N GLN A 58 -16.47 17.40 6.01
CA GLN A 58 -17.58 17.81 5.13
C GLN A 58 -17.18 18.98 4.25
N LYS A 59 -16.43 19.96 4.79
CA LYS A 59 -15.86 21.05 3.98
C LYS A 59 -14.92 20.49 2.91
N MET A 60 -14.02 19.58 3.28
CA MET A 60 -13.06 18.94 2.38
C MET A 60 -13.73 18.25 1.19
N LYS A 61 -14.90 17.61 1.39
CA LYS A 61 -15.65 16.96 0.31
C LYS A 61 -16.11 17.92 -0.79
N GLY A 62 -16.30 19.20 -0.47
CA GLY A 62 -16.75 20.21 -1.42
C GLY A 62 -15.61 20.94 -2.15
N MET A 63 -14.36 20.61 -1.84
CA MET A 63 -13.22 21.29 -2.43
C MET A 63 -12.94 20.81 -3.86
N GLU A 64 -12.51 21.73 -4.71
CA GLU A 64 -12.11 21.40 -6.08
C GLU A 64 -10.96 20.38 -6.09
N GLY A 65 -11.04 19.40 -6.99
CA GLY A 65 -10.04 18.34 -7.09
C GLY A 65 -10.18 17.21 -6.05
N VAL A 66 -11.10 17.31 -5.09
CA VAL A 66 -11.41 16.20 -4.17
C VAL A 66 -12.49 15.31 -4.80
N VAL A 67 -12.17 14.03 -4.99
CA VAL A 67 -13.08 13.02 -5.55
C VAL A 67 -13.92 12.39 -4.45
N SER A 68 -13.29 12.02 -3.32
CA SER A 68 -14.00 11.46 -2.17
C SER A 68 -13.22 11.63 -0.88
N VAL A 69 -13.95 11.67 0.25
CA VAL A 69 -13.36 11.68 1.59
C VAL A 69 -14.06 10.64 2.44
N PHE A 70 -13.29 9.72 3.00
CA PHE A 70 -13.80 8.59 3.78
C PHE A 70 -12.93 8.28 5.01
N PRO A 71 -13.50 7.66 6.05
CA PRO A 71 -12.75 7.30 7.26
C PRO A 71 -11.57 6.38 6.94
N ASN A 72 -10.43 6.62 7.60
CA ASN A 72 -9.33 5.67 7.57
C ASN A 72 -9.65 4.49 8.50
N GLU A 73 -9.73 3.29 7.94
CA GLU A 73 -10.15 2.09 8.64
C GLU A 73 -9.04 1.04 8.71
N LYS A 74 -8.98 0.31 9.83
CA LYS A 74 -8.21 -0.93 9.92
C LYS A 74 -9.02 -2.06 9.31
N LYS A 75 -8.42 -2.82 8.40
CA LYS A 75 -9.02 -4.04 7.86
C LYS A 75 -8.72 -5.23 8.77
N GLN A 76 -9.64 -6.20 8.78
CA GLN A 76 -9.52 -7.43 9.57
C GLN A 76 -8.94 -8.54 8.69
N LEU A 77 -8.19 -9.45 9.31
CA LEU A 77 -7.68 -10.62 8.61
C LEU A 77 -8.84 -11.57 8.31
N HIS A 78 -8.92 -12.00 7.05
CA HIS A 78 -9.81 -13.07 6.63
C HIS A 78 -9.00 -14.37 6.65
N THR A 79 -8.94 -15.05 7.81
CA THR A 79 -8.22 -16.31 7.92
C THR A 79 -9.00 -17.41 7.23
N THR A 80 -8.53 -17.87 6.07
CA THR A 80 -8.97 -19.17 5.52
C THR A 80 -7.77 -20.10 5.47
N ARG A 81 -7.99 -21.37 5.86
CA ARG A 81 -7.07 -22.46 5.53
C ARG A 81 -7.15 -22.67 4.02
N SER A 82 -6.31 -21.96 3.27
CA SER A 82 -6.50 -21.76 1.83
C SER A 82 -6.45 -23.02 0.99
N TRP A 83 -5.64 -24.02 1.35
CA TRP A 83 -5.47 -25.21 0.50
C TRP A 83 -6.70 -26.11 0.46
N ASP A 84 -7.26 -26.45 1.63
CA ASP A 84 -8.50 -27.24 1.72
C ASP A 84 -9.70 -26.43 1.21
N PHE A 85 -9.74 -25.13 1.49
CA PHE A 85 -10.79 -24.23 1.02
C PHE A 85 -10.82 -24.10 -0.51
N MET A 86 -9.66 -24.06 -1.16
CA MET A 86 -9.54 -23.97 -2.62
C MET A 86 -9.64 -25.33 -3.33
N GLY A 87 -9.63 -26.44 -2.57
CA GLY A 87 -9.72 -27.80 -3.14
C GLY A 87 -8.51 -28.19 -4.00
N PHE A 88 -7.33 -27.63 -3.74
CA PHE A 88 -6.15 -27.90 -4.54
C PHE A 88 -5.51 -29.25 -4.19
N SER A 89 -5.17 -30.03 -5.22
CA SER A 89 -4.38 -31.26 -5.07
C SER A 89 -2.98 -30.93 -4.57
N GLN A 90 -2.48 -31.71 -3.61
CA GLN A 90 -1.08 -31.64 -3.19
C GLN A 90 -0.11 -32.17 -4.26
N SER A 91 -0.62 -32.98 -5.22
CA SER A 91 0.15 -33.50 -6.35
C SER A 91 -0.24 -32.77 -7.63
N VAL A 92 0.67 -31.93 -8.12
CA VAL A 92 0.48 -31.14 -9.36
C VAL A 92 1.71 -31.31 -10.24
N LYS A 93 1.51 -31.66 -11.52
CA LYS A 93 2.58 -31.67 -12.51
C LYS A 93 2.97 -30.23 -12.84
N ARG A 94 4.15 -29.81 -12.39
CA ARG A 94 4.67 -28.45 -12.58
C ARG A 94 5.03 -28.18 -14.04
N THR A 95 4.85 -26.93 -14.48
CA THR A 95 5.20 -26.49 -15.85
C THR A 95 6.02 -25.20 -15.82
N THR A 96 6.73 -24.89 -16.91
CA THR A 96 7.59 -23.71 -17.01
C THR A 96 6.83 -22.38 -16.97
N VAL A 97 5.51 -22.39 -17.21
CA VAL A 97 4.64 -21.20 -17.12
C VAL A 97 4.56 -20.66 -15.69
N GLU A 98 4.84 -21.50 -14.70
CA GLU A 98 4.76 -21.16 -13.27
C GLU A 98 6.03 -20.48 -12.75
N SER A 99 7.03 -20.27 -13.62
CA SER A 99 8.29 -19.59 -13.29
C SER A 99 8.25 -18.10 -13.65
N ASN A 100 9.15 -17.30 -13.06
CA ASN A 100 9.31 -15.88 -13.35
C ASN A 100 8.09 -14.98 -13.04
N VAL A 101 7.26 -15.42 -12.08
CA VAL A 101 6.12 -14.67 -11.54
C VAL A 101 6.50 -13.98 -10.24
N VAL A 102 6.07 -12.73 -10.06
CA VAL A 102 6.23 -11.98 -8.80
C VAL A 102 4.84 -11.82 -8.19
N VAL A 103 4.67 -12.33 -6.97
CA VAL A 103 3.41 -12.23 -6.21
C VAL A 103 3.60 -11.24 -5.06
N GLY A 104 2.83 -10.16 -5.05
CA GLY A 104 2.81 -9.20 -3.95
C GLY A 104 1.80 -9.61 -2.89
N MET A 105 2.23 -9.71 -1.63
CA MET A 105 1.38 -10.09 -0.50
C MET A 105 1.33 -8.96 0.52
N LEU A 106 0.13 -8.51 0.85
CA LEU A 106 -0.14 -7.52 1.90
C LEU A 106 -0.79 -8.25 3.07
N ASP A 107 0.03 -8.69 4.01
CA ASP A 107 -0.40 -9.43 5.21
C ASP A 107 0.38 -8.95 6.45
N THR A 108 0.18 -9.62 7.57
CA THR A 108 0.92 -9.43 8.83
C THR A 108 2.38 -9.86 8.76
N GLY A 109 2.75 -10.71 7.80
CA GLY A 109 4.11 -11.18 7.59
C GLY A 109 4.16 -12.66 7.26
N ILE A 110 5.37 -13.19 7.22
CA ILE A 110 5.66 -14.62 7.07
C ILE A 110 6.72 -15.03 8.10
N TRP A 111 6.84 -16.34 8.30
CA TRP A 111 7.98 -16.95 8.99
C TRP A 111 8.89 -17.56 7.90
N PRO A 112 9.85 -16.79 7.38
CA PRO A 112 10.70 -17.22 6.27
C PRO A 112 11.62 -18.39 6.62
N GLU A 113 11.81 -18.69 7.89
CA GLU A 113 12.61 -19.82 8.38
C GLU A 113 11.92 -21.19 8.20
N PHE A 114 10.63 -21.24 7.85
CA PHE A 114 9.96 -22.51 7.58
C PHE A 114 10.39 -23.11 6.24
N GLU A 115 10.44 -24.45 6.20
CA GLU A 115 10.81 -25.24 5.01
C GLU A 115 10.01 -24.87 3.75
N SER A 116 8.75 -24.44 3.89
CA SER A 116 7.92 -24.01 2.76
C SER A 116 8.49 -22.80 1.99
N PHE A 117 9.43 -22.07 2.58
CA PHE A 117 10.12 -20.94 1.96
C PHE A 117 11.60 -21.25 1.65
N ASN A 118 12.05 -22.50 1.75
CA ASN A 118 13.39 -22.89 1.32
C ASN A 118 13.52 -22.70 -0.21
N ASP A 119 14.59 -22.01 -0.63
CA ASP A 119 14.88 -21.70 -2.03
C ASP A 119 15.86 -22.70 -2.69
N GLU A 120 16.19 -23.79 -2.01
CA GLU A 120 17.03 -24.84 -2.57
C GLU A 120 16.43 -25.41 -3.87
N GLY A 121 17.22 -25.41 -4.94
CA GLY A 121 16.80 -25.85 -6.26
C GLY A 121 16.07 -24.78 -7.11
N PHE A 122 15.83 -23.58 -6.57
CA PHE A 122 15.30 -22.46 -7.34
C PHE A 122 16.41 -21.67 -8.05
N GLY A 123 16.06 -21.10 -9.21
CA GLY A 123 16.92 -20.16 -9.93
C GLY A 123 16.87 -18.75 -9.34
N PRO A 124 17.63 -17.79 -9.90
CA PRO A 124 17.64 -16.42 -9.40
C PRO A 124 16.27 -15.76 -9.54
N ALA A 125 16.04 -14.70 -8.75
CA ALA A 125 14.85 -13.87 -8.86
C ALA A 125 14.63 -13.36 -10.31
N PRO A 126 13.36 -13.13 -10.74
CA PRO A 126 13.07 -12.75 -12.12
C PRO A 126 13.79 -11.44 -12.48
N SER A 127 14.41 -11.36 -13.65
CA SER A 127 15.23 -10.19 -14.06
C SER A 127 14.48 -8.85 -14.09
N LYS A 128 13.15 -8.87 -14.21
CA LYS A 128 12.27 -7.70 -14.13
C LYS A 128 12.03 -7.20 -12.69
N TRP A 129 12.33 -8.01 -11.68
CA TRP A 129 12.18 -7.67 -10.28
C TRP A 129 13.27 -6.67 -9.86
N LYS A 130 12.84 -5.55 -9.28
CA LYS A 130 13.73 -4.46 -8.82
C LYS A 130 13.73 -4.27 -7.31
N GLY A 131 13.02 -5.13 -6.58
CA GLY A 131 13.02 -5.06 -5.12
C GLY A 131 14.28 -5.70 -4.54
N SER A 132 14.54 -5.40 -3.28
CA SER A 132 15.62 -6.00 -2.51
C SER A 132 15.04 -6.60 -1.24
N CYS A 133 15.72 -7.63 -0.73
CA CYS A 133 15.42 -8.14 0.58
C CYS A 133 16.19 -7.30 1.62
N THR A 134 15.45 -6.62 2.48
CA THR A 134 16.04 -5.89 3.62
C THR A 134 16.08 -6.83 4.82
N GLY A 135 17.18 -7.57 4.95
CA GLY A 135 17.41 -8.45 6.10
C GLY A 135 17.24 -7.68 7.42
N LEU A 136 16.36 -8.17 8.30
CA LEU A 136 16.33 -7.74 9.69
C LEU A 136 17.40 -8.51 10.46
N LYS A 137 17.80 -8.05 11.66
CA LYS A 137 18.94 -8.63 12.43
C LYS A 137 18.89 -10.15 12.62
N ASN A 138 17.71 -10.79 12.55
CA ASN A 138 17.51 -12.22 12.73
C ASN A 138 16.87 -12.88 11.50
N PHE A 139 17.02 -12.28 10.31
CA PHE A 139 16.39 -12.75 9.08
C PHE A 139 17.41 -12.82 7.94
N THR A 140 17.54 -14.02 7.37
CA THR A 140 18.36 -14.26 6.18
C THR A 140 17.48 -14.22 4.95
N CYS A 141 17.88 -13.41 3.98
CA CYS A 141 17.25 -13.36 2.67
C CYS A 141 17.58 -14.60 1.86
N ASN A 142 16.57 -15.18 1.21
CA ASN A 142 16.77 -16.17 0.15
C ASN A 142 17.55 -15.54 -1.03
N LYS A 143 18.20 -16.39 -1.81
CA LYS A 143 19.09 -16.04 -2.92
C LYS A 143 18.36 -15.48 -4.15
#